data_AF-A0AAU7HAJ6-F1
#
_entry.id   AF-A0AAU7HAJ6-F1
#
_cell.length_a   1.000
_cell.length_b   1.000
_cell.length_c   1.000
_cell.angle_alpha   90.00
_cell.angle_beta   90.00
_cell.angle_gamma   90.00
#
_symmetry.space_group_name_H-M   'P 1'
#
loop_
_entity.id
_entity.type
_entity.pdbx_description
1 polymer ?
#
loop_
_entity_poly.entity_id
_entity_poly.type
_entity_poly.pdbx_seq_one_letter_code
_entity_poly.pdbx_strand_id
1 'polypeptide(L)'
;MAEITPAEQIRLNLLSTLNYDTAAAAKAIEFVQDSPLKYQLFIQQYNRVTTESEVVARTIKALQESTEALVLFGNSAEQSS
;
A
#
# COMPACT_ATOMS: atom_id res chain seq x y z
N MET A 1 -5.86 -1.88 28.57
CA MET A 1 -5.29 -1.26 27.35
C MET A 1 -5.89 -2.01 26.18
N ALA A 2 -6.56 -1.33 25.25
CA ALA A 2 -7.03 -2.00 24.04
C ALA A 2 -5.81 -2.39 23.20
N GLU A 3 -5.70 -3.65 22.81
CA GLU A 3 -4.64 -4.08 21.88
C GLU A 3 -4.93 -3.52 20.49
N ILE A 4 -3.88 -3.01 19.82
CA ILE A 4 -3.97 -2.58 18.44
C ILE A 4 -4.14 -3.83 17.59
N THR A 5 -5.25 -3.90 16.84
CA THR A 5 -5.50 -5.01 15.92
C THR A 5 -4.50 -5.00 14.75
N PRO A 6 -4.25 -6.14 14.09
CA PRO A 6 -3.36 -6.18 12.92
C PRO A 6 -3.77 -5.19 11.81
N ALA A 7 -5.08 -5.00 11.59
CA ALA A 7 -5.59 -4.03 10.62
C ALA A 7 -5.28 -2.58 11.05
N GLU A 8 -5.50 -2.24 12.32
CA GLU A 8 -5.15 -0.92 12.85
C GLU A 8 -3.64 -0.65 12.77
N GLN A 9 -2.81 -1.68 13.01
CA GLN A 9 -1.35 -1.56 12.87
C GLN A 9 -0.95 -1.26 11.41
N ILE A 10 -1.57 -1.91 10.43
CA ILE A 10 -1.34 -1.62 8.99
C ILE A 10 -1.70 -0.17 8.69
N ARG A 11 -2.87 0.30 9.13
CA ARG A 11 -3.34 1.68 8.90
C ARG A 11 -2.44 2.72 9.57
N LEU A 12 -1.97 2.45 10.79
CA LEU A 12 -1.03 3.31 11.50
C LEU A 12 0.32 3.38 10.77
N ASN A 13 0.83 2.25 10.30
CA ASN A 13 2.09 2.21 9.55
C ASN A 13 1.98 2.94 8.21
N LEU A 14 0.85 2.79 7.50
CA LEU A 14 0.56 3.55 6.28
C LEU A 14 0.55 5.06 6.55
N LEU A 15 -0.15 5.49 7.60
CA LEU A 15 -0.22 6.89 7.98
C LEU A 15 1.17 7.46 8.30
N SER A 16 1.99 6.71 9.04
CA SER A 16 3.38 7.11 9.35
C SER A 16 4.25 7.18 8.10
N THR A 17 4.16 6.20 7.19
CA THR A 17 4.92 6.17 5.93
C THR A 17 4.56 7.36 5.03
N LEU A 18 3.29 7.76 5.05
CA LEU A 18 2.75 8.83 4.24
C LEU A 18 2.82 10.18 4.94
N ASN A 19 3.75 10.35 5.88
CA ASN A 19 3.99 11.59 6.60
C ASN A 19 2.73 12.21 7.22
N TYR A 20 1.80 11.37 7.68
CA TYR A 20 0.50 11.74 8.24
C TYR A 20 -0.44 12.50 7.28
N ASP A 21 -0.18 12.45 5.97
CA ASP A 21 -1.09 12.97 4.96
C ASP A 21 -2.33 12.08 4.87
N THR A 22 -3.48 12.64 5.29
CA THR A 22 -4.74 11.88 5.38
C THR A 22 -5.35 11.58 4.02
N ALA A 23 -5.07 12.38 2.99
CA ALA A 23 -5.56 12.14 1.63
C ALA A 23 -4.78 11.00 0.94
N ALA A 24 -3.46 10.97 1.11
CA ALA A 24 -2.62 9.87 0.70
C ALA A 24 -2.96 8.59 1.46
N ALA A 25 -3.10 8.68 2.79
CA ALA A 25 -3.42 7.53 3.63
C ALA A 25 -4.77 6.92 3.27
N ALA A 26 -5.81 7.72 3.01
CA ALA A 26 -7.10 7.20 2.57
C ALA A 26 -7.00 6.36 1.28
N LYS A 27 -6.26 6.86 0.29
CA LYS A 27 -6.03 6.14 -0.98
C LYS A 27 -5.24 4.85 -0.79
N ALA A 28 -4.20 4.88 0.05
CA ALA A 28 -3.41 3.69 0.35
C ALA A 28 -4.22 2.64 1.12
N ILE A 29 -5.03 3.05 2.10
CA ILE A 29 -5.91 2.15 2.85
C ILE A 29 -6.94 1.50 1.93
N GLU A 30 -7.54 2.26 1.02
CA GLU A 30 -8.49 1.75 0.02
C GLU A 30 -7.89 0.66 -0.86
N PHE A 31 -6.63 0.84 -1.30
CA PHE A 31 -5.91 -0.17 -2.06
C PHE A 31 -5.53 -1.40 -1.23
N VAL A 32 -4.94 -1.17 -0.05
CA VAL A 32 -4.40 -2.23 0.81
C VAL A 32 -5.49 -3.12 1.38
N GLN A 33 -6.67 -2.57 1.70
CA GLN A 33 -7.81 -3.31 2.30
C GLN A 33 -7.38 -4.20 3.48
N ASP A 34 -6.46 -3.69 4.31
CA ASP A 34 -5.85 -4.39 5.44
C ASP A 34 -5.16 -5.74 5.07
N SER A 35 -4.87 -5.98 3.78
CA SER A 35 -4.13 -7.15 3.31
C SER A 35 -2.62 -6.98 3.54
N PRO A 36 -1.96 -7.89 4.25
CA PRO A 36 -0.51 -7.83 4.44
C PRO A 36 0.28 -7.82 3.12
N LEU A 37 -0.18 -8.56 2.11
CA LEU A 37 0.46 -8.62 0.79
C LEU A 37 0.38 -7.25 0.09
N LYS A 38 -0.83 -6.70 -0.02
CA LYS A 38 -1.03 -5.40 -0.69
C LYS A 38 -0.33 -4.27 0.07
N TYR A 39 -0.29 -4.34 1.40
CA TYR A 39 0.47 -3.41 2.25
C TYR A 39 1.96 -3.45 1.90
N GLN A 40 2.58 -4.62 1.93
CA GLN A 40 4.00 -4.77 1.61
C GLN A 40 4.30 -4.30 0.19
N LEU A 41 3.45 -4.65 -0.77
CA LEU A 41 3.59 -4.23 -2.16
C LEU A 41 3.56 -2.71 -2.30
N PHE A 42 2.58 -2.07 -1.65
CA PHE A 42 2.45 -0.61 -1.64
C PHE A 42 3.69 0.06 -1.05
N ILE A 43 4.18 -0.39 0.11
CA ILE A 43 5.37 0.17 0.76
C ILE A 43 6.60 0.06 -0.15
N GLN A 44 6.79 -1.09 -0.80
CA GLN A 44 7.91 -1.31 -1.72
C GLN A 44 7.86 -0.35 -2.90
N GLN A 45 6.70 -0.21 -3.56
CA GLN A 45 6.57 0.71 -4.71
C GLN A 45 6.68 2.17 -4.25
N TYR A 46 6.05 2.55 -3.14
CA TYR A 46 6.15 3.89 -2.59
C TYR A 46 7.61 4.30 -2.36
N ASN A 47 8.43 3.42 -1.78
CA ASN A 47 9.85 3.68 -1.55
C ASN A 47 10.68 3.84 -2.83
N ARG A 48 10.26 3.23 -3.95
CA ARG A 48 10.93 3.33 -5.25
C ARG A 48 10.55 4.58 -6.04
N VAL A 49 9.36 5.12 -5.79
CA VAL A 49 8.88 6.34 -6.42
C VAL A 49 9.59 7.54 -5.78
N THR A 50 10.64 8.06 -6.42
CA THR A 50 11.42 9.22 -5.93
C THR A 50 11.31 10.45 -6.82
N THR A 51 10.50 10.38 -7.88
CA THR A 51 10.36 11.44 -8.89
C THR A 51 9.34 12.52 -8.49
N GLU A 52 8.54 12.27 -7.46
CA GLU A 52 7.40 13.07 -7.05
C GLU A 52 7.71 13.73 -5.72
N SER A 53 7.59 15.07 -5.66
CA SER A 53 7.84 15.84 -4.43
C SER A 53 6.65 15.81 -3.47
N GLU A 54 5.43 15.74 -4.00
CA GLU A 54 4.20 15.70 -3.21
C GLU A 54 3.86 14.28 -2.75
N VAL A 55 3.60 14.10 -1.46
CA VAL A 55 3.28 12.80 -0.84
C VAL A 55 2.07 12.14 -1.51
N VAL A 56 1.05 12.94 -1.84
CA VAL A 56 -0.17 12.47 -2.52
C VAL A 56 0.15 12.01 -3.95
N ALA A 57 0.96 12.75 -4.70
CA ALA A 57 1.35 12.38 -6.06
C ALA A 57 2.20 11.09 -6.06
N ARG A 58 3.16 11.01 -5.15
CA ARG A 58 3.98 9.81 -4.91
C ARG A 58 3.11 8.59 -4.60
N THR A 59 2.11 8.78 -3.74
CA THR A 59 1.12 7.74 -3.40
C THR A 59 0.35 7.28 -4.62
N ILE A 60 -0.17 8.20 -5.43
CA ILE A 60 -0.95 7.86 -6.63
C ILE A 60 -0.12 7.01 -7.60
N LYS A 61 1.14 7.38 -7.82
CA LYS A 61 2.02 6.59 -8.69
C LYS A 61 2.39 5.24 -8.09
N ALA A 62 2.71 5.21 -6.80
CA ALA A 62 2.95 3.95 -6.09
C ALA A 62 1.74 3.00 -6.18
N LEU A 63 0.51 3.53 -6.13
CA LEU A 63 -0.72 2.75 -6.30
C LEU A 63 -0.86 2.18 -7.72
N GLN A 64 -0.54 2.97 -8.74
CA GLN A 64 -0.52 2.50 -10.13
C GLN A 64 0.49 1.36 -10.30
N GLU A 65 1.74 1.58 -9.91
CA GLU A 65 2.80 0.57 -9.99
C GLU A 65 2.52 -0.67 -9.12
N SER A 66 1.85 -0.50 -7.98
CA SER A 66 1.43 -1.62 -7.12
C SER A 66 0.29 -2.41 -7.76
N THR A 67 -0.65 -1.76 -8.44
CA THR A 67 -1.74 -2.44 -9.15
C THR A 67 -1.19 -3.29 -10.30
N GLU A 68 -0.24 -2.75 -11.06
CA GLU A 68 0.44 -3.49 -12.13
C GLU A 68 1.23 -4.68 -11.56
N ALA A 69 2.00 -4.47 -10.50
CA ALA A 69 2.77 -5.53 -9.87
C ALA A 69 1.88 -6.60 -9.21
N LEU A 70 0.67 -6.25 -8.73
CA LEU A 70 -0.26 -7.19 -8.11
C LEU A 70 -0.67 -8.31 -9.07
N VAL A 71 -0.69 -8.04 -10.39
CA VAL A 71 -0.96 -9.05 -11.43
C VAL A 71 0.02 -10.22 -11.36
N LEU A 72 1.27 -9.98 -10.97
CA LEU A 72 2.30 -11.02 -10.82
C LEU A 72 1.97 -12.01 -9.69
N PHE A 73 1.08 -11.65 -8.76
CA PHE A 73 0.62 -12.50 -7.67
C PHE A 73 -0.73 -13.19 -7.96
N GLY A 74 -1.44 -12.77 -9.01
CA GLY A 74 -2.72 -13.34 -9.43
C GLY A 74 -2.60 -14.54 -10.37
N ASN A 75 -1.53 -14.63 -11.17
CA ASN A 75 -1.35 -15.70 -12.16
C ASN A 75 -0.78 -17.02 -11.58
N SER A 76 -0.48 -17.08 -10.29
CA SER A 76 0.01 -18.30 -9.63
C SER A 76 -1.12 -19.22 -9.14
N ALA A 77 -2.38 -18.79 -9.19
CA ALA A 77 -3.53 -19.61 -8.80
C ALA A 77 -4.03 -20.56 -9.92
N GLU A 78 -3.61 -20.36 -11.17
CA GLU A 78 -4.07 -21.16 -12.33
C GLU A 78 -3.05 -22.20 -12.82
N GLN A 79 -1.89 -22.36 -12.17
CA GLN A 79 -0.91 -23.43 -12.47
C GLN A 79 -1.00 -24.63 -11.51
N SER A 80 -2.16 -24.86 -10.91
CA SER A 80 -2.43 -26.07 -10.13
C SER A 80 -3.79 -26.64 -10.50
N SER A 81 -3.96 -27.09 -11.74
CA SER A 81 -4.98 -28.07 -12.16
C SER A 81 -4.58 -28.71 -13.48
#